data_AF-A0A820B903-F1
#
_entry.id   AF-A0A820B903-F1
#
_cell.length_a   1.000
_cell.length_b   1.000
_cell.length_c   1.000
_cell.angle_alpha   90.00
_cell.angle_beta   90.00
_cell.angle_gamma   90.00
#
_symmetry.space_group_name_H-M   'P 1'
#
loop_
_entity.id
_entity.type
_entity.pdbx_description
1 polymer ?
#
loop_
_entity_poly.entity_id
_entity_poly.type
_entity_poly.pdbx_seq_one_letter_code
_entity_poly.pdbx_strand_id
1 'polypeptide(L)'
;MKISALGYQFIPIDTSRPPLFTCTTKRSLYCSAECHKHITCRTFDFDADSLKCRLWEMDTTTGSIVASPSKPRSSVGSIQLSPNNYVNTHNQSCSHCDQSRYEICNVNTSTCQCPPFSYWNNGMCMTQLFQGQLCSHADAC
;
A
#
# COMPACT_ATOMS: atom_id res chain seq x y z
N MET A 1 -18.52 -5.79 3.46
CA MET A 1 -17.37 -6.68 3.69
C MET A 1 -17.87 -8.10 3.95
N LYS A 2 -17.53 -9.08 3.10
CA LYS A 2 -17.78 -10.51 3.39
C LYS A 2 -16.50 -11.09 3.99
N ILE A 3 -16.48 -11.22 5.31
CA ILE A 3 -15.42 -11.93 6.03
C ILE A 3 -15.91 -13.36 6.20
N SER A 4 -15.25 -14.34 5.59
CA SER A 4 -15.50 -15.73 5.96
C SER A 4 -14.98 -15.96 7.38
N ALA A 5 -15.68 -16.76 8.20
CA ALA A 5 -15.26 -17.10 9.56
C ALA A 5 -13.86 -17.73 9.65
N LEU A 6 -13.31 -18.17 8.51
CA LEU A 6 -12.02 -18.81 8.37
C LEU A 6 -11.03 -17.99 7.53
N GLY A 7 -11.34 -16.75 7.15
CA GLY A 7 -10.72 -16.00 6.04
C GLY A 7 -9.21 -16.23 5.80
N TYR A 8 -8.87 -16.89 4.70
CA TYR A 8 -7.49 -17.26 4.36
C TYR A 8 -6.92 -16.50 3.17
N GLN A 9 -7.74 -15.99 2.26
CA GLN A 9 -7.24 -15.33 1.05
C GLN A 9 -7.97 -14.03 0.78
N PHE A 10 -7.24 -13.03 0.31
CA PHE A 10 -7.83 -11.81 -0.24
C PHE A 10 -8.21 -12.01 -1.72
N ILE A 11 -9.44 -11.65 -2.05
CA ILE A 11 -9.96 -11.58 -3.43
C ILE A 11 -10.41 -10.13 -3.68
N PRO A 12 -9.83 -9.44 -4.68
CA PRO A 12 -10.31 -8.12 -5.10
C PRO A 12 -11.76 -8.19 -5.59
N ILE A 13 -12.53 -7.11 -5.45
CA ILE A 13 -13.89 -7.05 -6.00
C ILE A 13 -13.93 -7.24 -7.53
N ASP A 14 -12.84 -6.82 -8.19
CA ASP A 14 -12.60 -7.03 -9.61
C ASP A 14 -11.50 -8.08 -9.80
N THR A 15 -11.92 -9.32 -10.06
CA THR A 15 -11.01 -10.45 -10.25
C THR A 15 -10.13 -10.32 -11.49
N SER A 16 -10.38 -9.33 -12.37
CA SER A 16 -9.53 -9.07 -13.54
C SER A 16 -8.25 -8.31 -13.20
N ARG A 17 -8.18 -7.67 -12.03
CA ARG A 17 -6.97 -7.00 -11.59
C ARG A 17 -5.96 -8.04 -11.07
N PRO A 18 -4.73 -8.09 -11.63
CA PRO A 18 -3.67 -8.91 -11.08
C PRO A 18 -3.07 -8.25 -9.82
N PRO A 19 -2.36 -9.03 -8.97
CA PRO A 19 -1.59 -8.45 -7.88
C PRO A 19 -0.55 -7.47 -8.46
N LEU A 20 -0.30 -6.37 -7.74
CA LEU A 20 0.75 -5.41 -8.04
C LEU A 20 2.10 -6.08 -8.24
N PHE A 21 2.40 -7.00 -7.31
CA PHE A 21 3.67 -7.67 -7.21
C PHE A 21 3.53 -8.93 -6.38
N THR A 22 4.37 -9.92 -6.69
CA THR A 22 4.49 -11.14 -5.90
C THR A 22 5.94 -11.40 -5.58
N CYS A 23 6.23 -11.71 -4.32
CA CYS A 23 7.57 -12.03 -3.86
C CYS A 23 7.55 -13.21 -2.89
N THR A 24 8.73 -13.78 -2.64
CA THR A 24 8.91 -14.83 -1.65
C THR A 24 9.47 -14.24 -0.37
N THR A 25 8.88 -14.57 0.78
CA THR A 25 9.39 -14.18 2.09
C THR A 25 9.10 -15.22 3.16
N LYS A 26 9.90 -15.20 4.23
CA LYS A 26 9.74 -16.14 5.35
C LYS A 26 8.69 -15.70 6.37
N ARG A 27 8.28 -14.42 6.39
CA ARG A 27 7.35 -13.88 7.39
C ARG A 27 6.43 -12.82 6.79
N SER A 28 5.16 -12.81 7.23
CA SER A 28 4.14 -11.84 6.79
C SER A 28 4.54 -10.37 7.00
N LEU A 29 5.31 -10.05 8.06
CA LEU A 29 5.82 -8.70 8.31
C LEU A 29 6.63 -8.15 7.12
N TYR A 30 7.35 -9.00 6.41
CA TYR A 30 8.07 -8.58 5.21
C TYR A 30 7.13 -8.32 4.04
N CYS A 31 6.00 -9.03 3.92
CA CYS A 31 4.99 -8.65 2.92
C CYS A 31 4.46 -7.24 3.17
N SER A 32 4.25 -6.88 4.44
CA SER A 32 3.88 -5.52 4.82
C SER A 32 4.97 -4.51 4.44
N ALA A 33 6.24 -4.80 4.75
CA ALA A 33 7.36 -3.96 4.39
C ALA A 33 7.55 -3.80 2.86
N GLU A 34 7.35 -4.86 2.07
CA GLU A 34 7.37 -4.76 0.62
C GLU A 34 6.17 -3.97 0.09
N CYS A 35 4.97 -4.19 0.64
CA CYS A 35 3.78 -3.39 0.31
C CYS A 35 4.03 -1.89 0.55
N HIS A 36 4.70 -1.52 1.66
CA HIS A 36 5.09 -0.13 1.93
C HIS A 36 6.04 0.50 0.92
N LYS A 37 6.84 -0.28 0.19
CA LYS A 37 7.68 0.27 -0.87
C LYS A 37 6.85 0.70 -2.09
N HIS A 38 5.60 0.25 -2.19
CA HIS A 38 4.70 0.56 -3.28
C HIS A 38 3.65 1.57 -2.83
N ILE A 39 3.70 2.78 -3.38
CA ILE A 39 2.79 3.88 -3.02
C ILE A 39 1.31 3.56 -3.22
N THR A 40 0.98 2.64 -4.14
CA THR A 40 -0.39 2.21 -4.39
C THR A 40 -0.81 0.99 -3.58
N CYS A 41 0.11 0.27 -2.92
CA CYS A 41 -0.23 -0.95 -2.19
C CYS A 41 -0.99 -0.65 -0.89
N ARG A 42 -2.07 -1.40 -0.66
CA ARG A 42 -2.99 -1.24 0.49
C ARG A 42 -3.29 -2.56 1.18
N THR A 43 -3.23 -3.70 0.48
CA THR A 43 -3.45 -5.03 1.05
C THR A 43 -2.38 -5.99 0.60
N PHE A 44 -2.02 -6.93 1.47
CA PHE A 44 -1.19 -8.07 1.14
C PHE A 44 -1.80 -9.37 1.63
N ASP A 45 -1.43 -10.44 0.96
CA ASP A 45 -1.80 -11.82 1.27
C ASP A 45 -0.52 -12.64 1.34
N PHE A 46 -0.22 -13.19 2.51
CA PHE A 46 0.95 -14.02 2.78
C PHE A 46 0.55 -15.48 2.96
N ASP A 47 1.01 -16.34 2.06
CA ASP A 47 0.84 -17.78 2.16
C ASP A 47 2.03 -18.40 2.92
N ALA A 48 1.78 -18.91 4.13
CA ALA A 48 2.82 -19.49 4.97
C ALA A 48 3.34 -20.85 4.48
N ASP A 49 2.56 -21.57 3.65
CA ASP A 49 2.97 -22.87 3.13
C ASP A 49 3.92 -22.69 1.94
N SER A 50 3.58 -21.77 1.02
CA SER A 50 4.42 -21.49 -0.15
C SER A 50 5.44 -20.37 0.04
N LEU A 51 5.39 -19.68 1.19
CA LEU A 51 6.22 -18.50 1.49
C LEU A 51 6.03 -17.36 0.48
N LYS A 52 4.86 -17.25 -0.17
CA LYS A 52 4.59 -16.23 -1.18
C LYS A 52 3.74 -15.09 -0.64
N CYS A 53 4.16 -13.86 -0.90
CA CYS A 53 3.35 -12.65 -0.75
C CYS A 53 2.70 -12.27 -2.07
N ARG A 54 1.47 -11.76 -1.99
CA ARG A 54 0.78 -11.08 -3.09
C ARG A 54 0.35 -9.70 -2.59
N LEU A 55 0.68 -8.67 -3.34
CA LEU A 55 0.46 -7.27 -2.99
C LEU A 55 -0.64 -6.67 -3.87
N TRP A 56 -1.49 -5.81 -3.31
CA TRP A 56 -2.69 -5.29 -3.98
C TRP A 56 -2.89 -3.80 -3.70
N GLU A 57 -3.46 -3.08 -4.67
CA GLU A 57 -3.80 -1.65 -4.52
C GLU A 57 -5.05 -1.39 -3.67
N MET A 58 -5.84 -2.43 -3.45
CA MET A 58 -7.12 -2.35 -2.77
C MET A 58 -6.98 -2.59 -1.27
N ASP A 59 -7.86 -2.01 -0.47
CA ASP A 59 -7.96 -2.30 0.96
C ASP A 59 -8.90 -3.49 1.23
N THR A 60 -9.09 -3.83 2.50
CA THR A 60 -10.03 -4.89 2.90
C THR A 60 -11.50 -4.47 2.84
N THR A 61 -11.80 -3.19 2.59
CA THR A 61 -13.18 -2.68 2.43
C THR A 61 -13.70 -2.87 1.00
N THR A 62 -12.80 -2.81 0.03
CA THR A 62 -13.02 -2.92 -1.42
C THR A 62 -12.80 -4.33 -1.96
N GLY A 63 -12.52 -5.31 -1.10
CA GLY A 63 -12.37 -6.72 -1.46
C GLY A 63 -13.12 -7.66 -0.52
N SER A 64 -12.83 -8.96 -0.64
CA SER A 64 -13.38 -9.98 0.24
C SER A 64 -12.29 -10.90 0.75
N ILE A 65 -12.40 -11.32 2.02
CA ILE A 65 -11.53 -12.33 2.61
C ILE A 65 -12.30 -13.64 2.64
N VAL A 66 -11.88 -14.60 1.82
CA VAL A 66 -12.57 -15.88 1.64
C VAL A 66 -11.71 -17.04 2.11
N ALA A 67 -12.35 -18.16 2.41
CA ALA A 67 -11.64 -19.41 2.63
C ALA A 67 -11.01 -19.89 1.32
N SER A 68 -9.73 -20.27 1.34
CA SER A 68 -9.02 -20.83 0.19
C SER A 68 -8.53 -22.23 0.55
N PRO A 69 -9.14 -23.30 -0.01
CA PRO A 69 -8.74 -24.67 0.29
C PRO A 69 -7.29 -24.97 -0.10
N SER A 70 -6.76 -24.28 -1.11
CA SER A 70 -5.38 -24.41 -1.56
C SER A 70 -4.38 -23.62 -0.71
N LYS A 71 -4.86 -22.73 0.17
CA LYS A 71 -4.03 -21.85 1.03
C LYS A 71 -4.60 -21.77 2.44
N PRO A 72 -4.65 -22.90 3.18
CA PRO A 72 -5.27 -22.96 4.50
C PRO A 72 -4.51 -22.15 5.57
N ARG A 73 -3.29 -21.70 5.28
CA ARG A 73 -2.44 -20.92 6.18
C ARG A 73 -1.98 -19.61 5.56
N SER A 74 -2.92 -18.91 4.93
CA SER A 74 -2.64 -17.56 4.45
C SER A 74 -3.12 -16.50 5.44
N SER A 75 -2.33 -15.44 5.58
CA SER A 75 -2.59 -14.29 6.43
C SER A 75 -2.78 -13.05 5.56
N VAL A 76 -3.95 -12.44 5.65
CA VAL A 76 -4.29 -11.20 4.95
C VAL A 76 -4.05 -10.03 5.90
N GLY A 77 -3.34 -9.01 5.42
CA GLY A 77 -3.14 -7.76 6.14
C GLY A 77 -3.41 -6.57 5.24
N SER A 78 -3.78 -5.45 5.84
CA SER A 78 -3.93 -4.17 5.15
C SER A 78 -3.08 -3.10 5.82
N ILE A 79 -2.56 -2.19 5.01
CA ILE A 79 -1.91 -0.99 5.48
C ILE A 79 -3.01 0.01 5.84
N GLN A 80 -3.12 0.34 7.12
CA GLN A 80 -4.01 1.38 7.58
C GLN A 80 -3.30 2.73 7.46
N LEU A 81 -3.87 3.62 6.66
CA LEU A 81 -3.40 5.00 6.49
C LEU A 81 -4.18 5.90 7.46
N SER A 82 -3.52 6.84 8.13
CA SER A 82 -4.23 7.80 8.99
C SER A 82 -4.75 8.97 8.13
N PRO A 83 -6.05 9.28 8.19
CA PRO A 83 -6.68 10.28 7.32
C PRO A 83 -6.31 11.73 7.66
N ASN A 84 -5.47 12.00 8.66
CA ASN A 84 -5.23 13.34 9.19
C ASN A 84 -3.81 13.88 8.98
N ASN A 85 -2.92 13.08 8.41
CA ASN A 85 -1.50 13.41 8.28
C ASN A 85 -1.22 13.71 6.82
N TYR A 86 -1.52 14.94 6.43
CA TYR A 86 -1.30 15.43 5.08
C TYR A 86 -0.09 16.34 5.11
N VAL A 87 0.95 16.01 4.35
CA VAL A 87 1.84 17.06 3.85
C VAL A 87 2.13 16.87 2.38
N ASN A 88 1.61 17.80 1.57
CA ASN A 88 2.02 18.03 0.20
C ASN A 88 3.41 18.70 0.21
N THR A 89 4.48 17.93 0.44
CA THR A 89 5.82 18.52 0.68
C THR A 89 6.70 18.67 -0.55
N HIS A 90 6.22 18.34 -1.74
CA HIS A 90 6.98 18.58 -2.96
C HIS A 90 6.34 19.76 -3.71
N ASN A 91 7.00 20.91 -3.73
CA ASN A 91 6.54 22.13 -4.41
C ASN A 91 7.39 22.39 -5.67
N GLN A 92 7.71 21.34 -6.43
CA GLN A 92 8.43 21.47 -7.70
C GLN A 92 7.48 21.83 -8.84
N SER A 93 7.99 22.25 -9.99
CA SER A 93 7.15 22.42 -11.19
C SER A 93 6.64 21.06 -11.69
N CYS A 94 5.47 21.02 -12.32
CA CYS A 94 4.93 19.78 -12.88
C CYS A 94 5.86 19.07 -13.89
N SER A 95 6.79 19.79 -14.53
CA SER A 95 7.82 19.19 -15.40
C SER A 95 8.76 18.21 -14.68
N HIS A 96 8.86 18.28 -13.34
CA HIS A 96 9.63 17.30 -12.56
C HIS A 96 8.87 15.96 -12.38
N CYS A 97 7.54 15.98 -12.39
CA CYS A 97 6.72 14.77 -12.22
C CYS A 97 6.88 13.79 -13.39
N ASP A 98 7.19 14.28 -14.59
CA ASP A 98 7.36 13.44 -15.77
C ASP A 98 8.50 12.42 -15.61
N GLN A 99 9.41 12.66 -14.66
CA GLN A 99 10.54 11.79 -14.37
C GLN A 99 10.28 10.81 -13.21
N SER A 100 9.15 10.95 -12.49
CA SER A 100 8.85 10.22 -11.26
C SER A 100 7.46 9.62 -11.31
N ARG A 101 7.38 8.29 -11.44
CA ARG A 101 6.11 7.53 -11.32
C ARG A 101 5.47 7.60 -9.94
N TYR A 102 6.14 8.24 -8.98
CA TYR A 102 5.72 8.36 -7.59
C TYR A 102 5.21 9.76 -7.26
N GLU A 103 5.21 10.68 -8.21
CA GLU A 103 4.73 12.05 -8.05
C GLU A 103 3.54 12.32 -8.98
N ILE A 104 2.69 13.29 -8.63
CA ILE A 104 1.54 13.71 -9.42
C ILE A 104 1.55 15.22 -9.59
N CYS A 105 1.25 15.69 -10.81
CA CYS A 105 1.07 17.11 -11.06
C CYS A 105 -0.28 17.56 -10.49
N ASN A 106 -0.26 18.44 -9.49
CA ASN A 106 -1.42 19.17 -9.06
C ASN A 106 -1.70 20.29 -10.06
N VAL A 107 -2.66 20.05 -10.95
CA VAL A 107 -3.04 20.98 -12.02
C VAL A 107 -3.56 22.34 -11.50
N ASN A 108 -4.10 22.38 -10.27
CA ASN A 108 -4.63 23.62 -9.70
C ASN A 108 -3.53 24.57 -9.27
N THR A 109 -2.41 24.03 -8.77
CA THR A 109 -1.24 24.80 -8.31
C THR A 109 -0.08 24.77 -9.31
N SER A 110 -0.19 23.98 -10.37
CA SER A 110 0.90 23.69 -11.32
C SER A 110 2.17 23.17 -10.64
N THR A 111 2.01 22.50 -9.50
CA THR A 111 3.12 21.95 -8.71
C THR A 111 3.10 20.42 -8.72
N CYS A 112 4.29 19.83 -8.74
CA CYS A 112 4.52 18.42 -8.65
C CYS A 112 4.54 17.98 -7.20
N GLN A 113 3.52 17.23 -6.78
CA GLN A 113 3.26 16.86 -5.39
C GLN A 113 3.30 15.34 -5.21
N CYS A 114 3.46 14.92 -3.96
CA CYS A 114 3.29 13.52 -3.63
C CYS A 114 1.79 13.11 -3.73
N PRO A 115 1.49 11.90 -4.21
CA PRO A 115 0.12 11.38 -4.25
C PRO A 115 -0.56 11.40 -2.88
N PRO A 116 -1.90 11.35 -2.84
CA PRO A 116 -2.62 11.24 -1.59
C PRO A 116 -2.08 10.09 -0.72
N PHE A 117 -1.98 10.32 0.59
CA PHE A 117 -1.48 9.37 1.60
C PHE A 117 0.02 9.05 1.51
N SER A 118 0.80 9.99 0.99
CA SER A 118 2.26 9.88 0.93
C SER A 118 2.94 11.18 1.34
N TYR A 119 4.23 11.09 1.70
CA TYR A 119 5.08 12.23 2.07
C TYR A 119 6.40 12.17 1.31
N TRP A 120 7.03 13.33 1.13
CA TRP A 120 8.35 13.42 0.49
C TRP A 120 9.46 13.09 1.50
N ASN A 121 10.27 12.05 1.24
CA ASN A 121 11.37 11.66 2.12
C ASN A 121 12.75 12.23 1.72
N ASN A 122 12.80 13.31 0.95
CA ASN A 122 14.01 13.87 0.29
C ASN A 122 14.56 13.05 -0.89
N GLY A 123 13.85 12.04 -1.39
CA GLY A 123 14.25 11.33 -2.61
C GLY A 123 13.09 10.71 -3.39
N MET A 124 12.01 10.32 -2.72
CA MET A 124 10.79 9.81 -3.36
C MET A 124 9.58 10.03 -2.45
N CYS A 125 8.39 9.93 -3.03
CA CYS A 125 7.15 9.88 -2.26
C CYS A 125 7.00 8.51 -1.61
N MET A 126 6.94 8.51 -0.28
CA MET A 126 6.77 7.32 0.55
C MET A 126 5.35 7.29 1.11
N THR A 127 4.76 6.11 1.26
CA THR A 127 3.51 5.98 2.02
C THR A 127 3.67 6.51 3.44
N GLN A 128 2.62 7.13 3.96
CA GLN A 128 2.53 7.64 5.32
C GLN A 128 3.02 6.62 6.38
N LEU A 129 3.63 7.12 7.47
CA LEU A 129 4.04 6.31 8.62
C LEU A 129 2.81 5.76 9.38
N PHE A 130 2.98 4.63 10.05
CA PHE A 130 1.90 3.98 10.79
C PHE A 130 1.47 4.78 12.03
N GLN A 131 0.21 4.60 12.45
CA GLN A 131 -0.27 5.12 13.74
C GLN A 131 0.61 4.63 14.90
N GLY A 132 1.17 5.57 15.67
CA GLY A 132 2.05 5.29 16.81
C GLY A 132 3.54 5.17 16.50
N GLN A 133 3.96 5.31 15.24
CA GLN A 133 5.38 5.44 14.92
C GLN A 133 5.88 6.87 15.20
N LEU A 134 7.14 6.96 15.63
CA LEU A 134 7.83 8.24 15.82
C LEU A 134 8.14 8.85 14.46
N CYS A 135 7.57 10.02 14.18
CA CYS A 135 7.90 10.79 12.99
C CYS A 135 9.19 11.57 13.22
N SER A 136 10.12 11.51 12.26
CA SER A 136 11.31 12.35 12.25
C SER A 136 11.00 13.82 11.90
N HIS A 137 9.90 14.05 11.16
CA HIS A 137 9.44 15.37 10.75
C HIS A 137 7.91 15.46 10.87
N ALA A 138 7.40 16.67 11.09
CA ALA A 138 5.95 16.93 11.13
C ALA A 138 5.25 16.46 9.85
N ASP A 139 5.97 16.42 8.73
CA ASP A 139 5.44 16.09 7.41
C ASP A 139 5.28 14.59 7.12
N ALA A 140 5.92 13.75 7.94
CA ALA A 140 5.72 12.29 7.93
C ALA A 140 4.61 11.87 8.92
N CYS A 141 4.09 12.86 9.65
CA CYS A 141 2.96 12.87 10.56
C CYS A 141 1.89 13.82 9.99
#